data_AF-A0A0G2DT22-F1
#
_entry.id   AF-A0A0G2DT22-F1
#
_cell.length_a   1.000
_cell.length_b   1.000
_cell.length_c   1.000
_cell.angle_alpha   90.00
_cell.angle_beta   90.00
_cell.angle_gamma   90.00
#
_symmetry.space_group_name_H-M   'P 1'
#
loop_
_entity.id
_entity.type
_entity.pdbx_description
1 polymer ?
#
loop_
_entity_poly.entity_id
_entity_poly.type
_entity_poly.pdbx_seq_one_letter_code
_entity_poly.pdbx_strand_id
1 'polypeptide(L)'
;MWISRPVPTPRSSPLALLSLLLLSTHILRAVRADVDDDNDDDQPVLKDNSANCTCYTLDSGTSDDMSESEPHYFTYHRFWDFRSLATSAGQYSAKGSDGGDAPDPVTDDEDEGLETVAAEDAAYLNGSAWNRDWGIQNWGKPATEGFPVRMQNSARNVYISQTNASDTGNPDIEFPTYLTLRTVRLDDFQSAAEVENMQKNVMHASLRMRARVVGDAGAVAGFFTFFDDDNESDIEILTDDPDAVIR
;
A
#
# COMPACT_ATOMS: atom_id res chain seq x y z
N MET A 1 12.50 -56.84 -6.84
CA MET A 1 13.76 -57.61 -6.69
C MET A 1 14.59 -57.37 -7.95
N TRP A 2 15.76 -56.76 -7.74
CA TRP A 2 16.83 -56.39 -8.69
C TRP A 2 17.41 -57.63 -9.44
N ILE A 3 18.01 -57.67 -10.64
CA ILE A 3 19.07 -56.85 -11.29
C ILE A 3 19.11 -57.11 -12.83
N SER A 4 19.38 -56.03 -13.56
CA SER A 4 20.13 -55.76 -14.81
C SER A 4 20.86 -56.84 -15.63
N ARG A 5 20.97 -56.63 -16.96
CA ARG A 5 22.22 -56.76 -17.77
C ARG A 5 22.21 -55.90 -19.07
N PRO A 6 23.39 -55.56 -19.65
CA PRO A 6 23.60 -54.36 -20.49
C PRO A 6 23.97 -54.60 -21.99
N VAL A 7 23.73 -53.56 -22.81
CA VAL A 7 24.46 -52.96 -23.97
C VAL A 7 25.00 -53.85 -25.11
N PRO A 8 24.83 -53.40 -26.38
CA PRO A 8 26.00 -53.12 -27.23
C PRO A 8 25.92 -51.77 -27.98
N THR A 9 27.06 -51.06 -28.02
CA THR A 9 27.37 -49.94 -28.94
C THR A 9 27.93 -50.44 -30.26
N PRO A 10 27.76 -49.69 -31.36
CA PRO A 10 28.89 -49.45 -32.27
C PRO A 10 29.15 -47.96 -32.57
N ARG A 11 30.45 -47.64 -32.64
CA ARG A 11 31.12 -46.46 -33.22
C ARG A 11 30.98 -46.47 -34.76
N SER A 12 31.12 -45.41 -35.58
CA SER A 12 31.41 -43.97 -35.46
C SER A 12 31.37 -43.33 -36.87
N SER A 13 30.84 -42.09 -36.97
CA SER A 13 31.25 -40.95 -37.84
C SER A 13 31.15 -41.03 -39.38
N PRO A 14 31.22 -39.88 -40.09
CA PRO A 14 30.65 -38.56 -39.82
C PRO A 14 29.90 -38.01 -41.05
N LEU A 15 28.88 -37.16 -40.89
CA LEU A 15 28.50 -36.21 -41.95
C LEU A 15 27.74 -35.03 -41.36
N ALA A 16 28.18 -33.86 -41.81
CA ALA A 16 27.83 -32.52 -41.38
C ALA A 16 26.33 -32.26 -41.26
N LEU A 17 25.94 -31.65 -40.15
CA LEU A 17 24.82 -30.72 -40.15
C LEU A 17 25.18 -29.47 -39.34
N LEU A 18 25.00 -28.34 -40.00
CA LEU A 18 25.14 -26.97 -39.50
C LEU A 18 24.41 -26.82 -38.16
N SER A 19 25.15 -26.50 -37.10
CA SER A 19 24.56 -25.96 -35.87
C SER A 19 24.46 -24.45 -36.02
N LEU A 20 23.23 -23.96 -36.14
CA LEU A 20 22.91 -22.55 -36.02
C LEU A 20 23.00 -22.18 -34.53
N LEU A 21 23.99 -21.37 -34.15
CA LEU A 21 24.06 -20.75 -32.84
C LEU A 21 22.82 -19.87 -32.64
N LEU A 22 21.89 -20.30 -31.80
CA LEU A 22 20.95 -19.42 -31.11
C LEU A 22 21.46 -19.27 -29.68
N LEU A 23 22.24 -18.22 -29.42
CA LEU A 23 22.45 -17.71 -28.07
C LEU A 23 21.11 -17.13 -27.60
N SER A 24 20.32 -17.90 -26.85
CA SER A 24 19.29 -17.32 -26.00
C SER A 24 19.99 -16.67 -24.80
N THR A 25 20.28 -15.38 -24.91
CA THR A 25 20.51 -14.57 -23.73
C THR A 25 19.18 -14.44 -22.98
N HIS A 26 18.98 -15.28 -21.95
CA HIS A 26 18.05 -14.95 -20.90
C HIS A 26 18.58 -13.71 -20.20
N ILE A 27 18.06 -12.55 -20.61
CA ILE A 27 18.17 -11.33 -19.83
C ILE A 27 17.39 -11.61 -18.54
N LEU A 28 18.12 -11.93 -17.46
CA LEU A 28 17.62 -11.65 -16.12
C LEU A 28 17.26 -10.17 -16.12
N ARG A 29 15.96 -9.84 -16.12
CA ARG A 29 15.53 -8.57 -15.55
C ARG A 29 15.81 -8.67 -14.05
N ALA A 30 17.05 -8.34 -13.69
CA ALA A 30 17.34 -7.90 -12.34
C ALA A 30 16.38 -6.74 -12.05
N VAL A 31 15.75 -6.80 -10.87
CA VAL A 31 15.09 -5.65 -10.24
C VAL A 31 16.05 -4.48 -10.39
N ARG A 32 15.66 -3.46 -11.17
CA ARG A 32 16.38 -2.19 -11.19
C ARG A 32 16.13 -1.57 -9.83
N ALA A 33 17.13 -1.69 -8.95
CA ALA A 33 17.39 -0.64 -7.98
C ALA A 33 17.85 0.58 -8.80
N ASP A 34 17.21 1.70 -8.56
CA ASP A 34 17.39 2.95 -9.29
C ASP A 34 18.86 3.35 -9.37
N VAL A 35 19.30 3.65 -10.58
CA VAL A 35 20.52 4.42 -10.85
C VAL A 35 20.05 5.67 -11.56
N ASP A 36 20.28 6.80 -10.90
CA ASP A 36 19.99 8.16 -11.32
C ASP A 36 20.52 8.44 -12.74
N ASP A 37 19.63 8.94 -13.61
CA ASP A 37 19.99 9.59 -14.88
C ASP A 37 19.26 10.93 -14.94
N ASP A 38 20.04 12.01 -14.93
CA ASP A 38 19.62 13.41 -14.86
C ASP A 38 18.93 13.87 -16.17
N ASN A 39 17.63 13.58 -16.31
CA ASN A 39 16.74 14.32 -17.20
C ASN A 39 15.58 14.93 -16.40
N ASP A 40 15.45 16.25 -16.52
CA ASP A 40 14.76 17.19 -15.63
C ASP A 40 13.22 17.19 -15.75
N ASP A 41 12.58 16.05 -16.00
CA ASP A 41 11.10 15.94 -16.01
C ASP A 41 10.54 14.59 -15.52
N ASP A 42 11.42 13.64 -15.15
CA ASP A 42 11.04 12.33 -14.58
C ASP A 42 11.80 12.10 -13.27
N GLN A 43 11.73 13.07 -12.35
CA GLN A 43 12.28 12.85 -11.01
C GLN A 43 11.49 11.72 -10.35
N PRO A 44 12.12 10.57 -10.03
CA PRO A 44 11.43 9.51 -9.31
C PRO A 44 10.86 10.12 -8.04
N VAL A 45 9.62 9.77 -7.69
CA VAL A 45 9.04 10.26 -6.46
C VAL A 45 9.86 9.69 -5.31
N LEU A 46 10.76 10.50 -4.77
CA LEU A 46 11.72 10.09 -3.77
C LEU A 46 10.97 9.76 -2.49
N LYS A 47 11.00 8.46 -2.14
CA LYS A 47 10.32 7.93 -0.96
C LYS A 47 10.81 8.57 0.32
N ASP A 48 12.11 8.73 0.47
CA ASP A 48 12.76 9.40 1.61
C ASP A 48 13.46 10.68 1.11
N ASN A 49 13.96 11.50 2.03
CA ASN A 49 14.76 12.69 1.73
C ASN A 49 15.66 12.52 0.50
N SER A 50 15.56 13.45 -0.45
CA SER A 50 16.52 13.59 -1.54
C SER A 50 17.44 14.78 -1.30
N ALA A 51 18.57 14.81 -1.99
CA ALA A 51 19.47 15.97 -1.99
C ALA A 51 18.79 17.25 -2.52
N ASN A 52 17.68 17.11 -3.25
CA ASN A 52 16.93 18.20 -3.90
C ASN A 52 15.66 18.61 -3.13
N CYS A 53 15.23 17.87 -2.10
CA CYS A 53 14.06 18.22 -1.30
C CYS A 53 14.45 19.21 -0.19
N THR A 54 14.07 20.46 -0.41
CA THR A 54 14.24 21.61 0.47
C THR A 54 13.55 21.43 1.82
N CYS A 55 14.23 21.82 2.89
CA CYS A 55 13.70 21.89 4.25
C CYS A 55 12.30 22.55 4.25
N TYR A 56 11.31 21.90 4.86
CA TYR A 56 9.99 22.51 5.06
C TYR A 56 10.05 23.44 6.26
N THR A 57 9.99 24.75 6.02
CA THR A 57 9.93 25.78 7.07
C THR A 57 8.60 25.72 7.79
N LEU A 58 8.65 25.78 9.12
CA LEU A 58 7.55 26.24 9.93
C LEU A 58 7.64 27.77 9.98
N ASP A 59 6.62 28.47 9.50
CA ASP A 59 6.46 29.91 9.79
C ASP A 59 6.06 30.08 11.26
N SER A 60 6.98 29.80 12.18
CA SER A 60 6.78 29.98 13.61
C SER A 60 7.82 30.97 14.13
N GLY A 61 7.44 32.24 14.09
CA GLY A 61 8.28 33.36 14.50
C GLY A 61 7.59 34.71 14.32
N THR A 62 6.33 34.87 14.73
CA THR A 62 5.74 36.22 14.84
C THR A 62 6.16 36.86 16.16
N SER A 63 7.47 37.08 16.34
CA SER A 63 7.90 38.22 17.13
C SER A 63 7.81 39.44 16.22
N ASP A 64 7.25 40.55 16.72
CA ASP A 64 7.29 41.85 16.01
C ASP A 64 8.74 42.32 15.74
N ASP A 65 9.71 41.63 16.35
CA ASP A 65 11.14 41.73 16.10
C ASP A 65 11.64 40.50 15.32
N MET A 66 11.76 40.65 13.99
CA MET A 66 12.31 39.65 13.07
C MET A 66 13.84 39.47 13.20
N SER A 67 14.50 40.13 14.16
CA SER A 67 15.94 39.97 14.39
C SER A 67 16.30 38.76 15.27
N GLU A 68 15.31 38.09 15.87
CA GLU A 68 15.53 36.96 16.80
C GLU A 68 14.84 35.63 16.40
N SER A 69 14.10 35.56 15.28
CA SER A 69 13.40 34.33 14.87
C SER A 69 14.27 33.45 13.96
N GLU A 70 14.95 32.46 14.53
CA GLU A 70 15.54 31.36 13.75
C GLU A 70 14.43 30.45 13.20
N PRO A 71 14.35 30.20 11.88
CA PRO A 71 13.33 29.34 11.31
C PRO A 71 13.50 27.88 11.77
N HIS A 72 12.40 27.23 12.14
CA HIS A 72 12.37 25.80 12.42
C HIS A 72 12.01 25.02 11.16
N TYR A 73 12.63 23.86 10.97
CA TYR A 73 12.45 23.04 9.77
C TYR A 73 12.16 21.59 10.10
N PHE A 74 11.28 20.97 9.31
CA PHE A 74 11.31 19.52 9.19
C PHE A 74 12.50 19.11 8.34
N THR A 75 13.40 18.32 8.93
CA THR A 75 14.63 17.81 8.30
C THR A 75 14.45 16.42 7.69
N TYR A 76 13.28 15.81 7.87
CA TYR A 76 12.96 14.49 7.35
C TYR A 76 11.57 14.49 6.71
N HIS A 77 11.51 13.91 5.51
CA HIS A 77 10.30 13.76 4.70
C HIS A 77 10.24 12.32 4.19
N ARG A 78 9.03 11.76 4.21
CA ARG A 78 8.74 10.47 3.59
C ARG A 78 7.44 10.55 2.80
N PHE A 79 7.44 9.97 1.60
CA PHE A 79 6.30 9.90 0.70
C PHE A 79 5.97 8.46 0.35
N TRP A 80 4.69 8.10 0.47
CA TRP A 80 4.17 6.81 0.02
C TRP A 80 3.16 7.04 -1.09
N ASP A 81 3.46 6.50 -2.27
CA ASP A 81 2.57 6.55 -3.41
C ASP A 81 2.05 5.14 -3.74
N PHE A 82 0.74 4.98 -3.70
CA PHE A 82 0.08 3.73 -4.07
C PHE A 82 -0.57 3.83 -5.46
N ARG A 83 -0.39 4.93 -6.20
CA ARG A 83 -1.14 5.22 -7.45
C ARG A 83 -0.68 4.44 -8.67
N SER A 84 0.53 3.89 -8.65
CA SER A 84 1.17 3.27 -9.82
C SER A 84 2.00 2.04 -9.44
N LEU A 85 1.45 1.13 -8.62
CA LEU A 85 2.11 -0.11 -8.22
C LEU A 85 2.04 -1.20 -9.30
N ALA A 86 0.97 -1.21 -10.10
CA ALA A 86 0.77 -2.24 -11.12
C ALA A 86 1.62 -1.99 -12.37
N THR A 87 2.10 -3.08 -12.95
CA THR A 87 2.89 -3.12 -14.20
C THR A 87 2.14 -3.83 -15.33
N SER A 88 1.00 -4.43 -15.03
CA SER A 88 0.11 -5.08 -15.99
C SER A 88 -1.34 -5.04 -15.50
N ALA A 89 -2.30 -5.10 -16.41
CA ALA A 89 -3.72 -5.26 -16.09
C ALA A 89 -3.97 -6.52 -15.23
N GLY A 90 -4.80 -6.41 -14.19
CA GLY A 90 -5.18 -7.52 -13.32
C GLY A 90 -4.06 -8.06 -12.44
N GLN A 91 -3.00 -7.28 -12.18
CA GLN A 91 -1.93 -7.66 -11.26
C GLN A 91 -2.39 -7.65 -9.80
N TYR A 92 -3.26 -6.71 -9.44
CA TYR A 92 -3.83 -6.58 -8.11
C TYR A 92 -5.35 -6.71 -8.17
N SER A 93 -5.98 -6.76 -7.00
CA SER A 93 -7.43 -6.80 -6.84
C SER A 93 -8.10 -5.70 -7.66
N ALA A 94 -9.04 -6.03 -8.55
CA ALA A 94 -9.66 -5.02 -9.41
C ALA A 94 -10.68 -4.18 -8.63
N LYS A 95 -10.81 -2.90 -8.99
CA LYS A 95 -11.84 -2.01 -8.48
C LYS A 95 -13.13 -2.24 -9.28
N GLY A 96 -14.22 -2.53 -8.57
CA GLY A 96 -15.55 -2.55 -9.16
C GLY A 96 -16.02 -1.16 -9.62
N SER A 97 -16.12 -0.99 -10.94
CA SER A 97 -17.37 -0.61 -11.64
C SER A 97 -17.54 -1.36 -12.99
N ASP A 98 -16.55 -2.16 -13.40
CA ASP A 98 -16.45 -2.74 -14.74
C ASP A 98 -15.81 -4.15 -14.78
N GLY A 99 -15.90 -4.91 -13.67
CA GLY A 99 -15.88 -6.38 -13.74
C GLY A 99 -14.60 -7.11 -13.31
N GLY A 100 -13.98 -6.70 -12.21
CA GLY A 100 -13.28 -7.64 -11.33
C GLY A 100 -13.63 -7.32 -9.89
N ASP A 101 -13.86 -8.36 -9.09
CA ASP A 101 -14.36 -8.22 -7.72
C ASP A 101 -13.20 -7.82 -6.79
N ALA A 102 -13.45 -6.83 -5.91
CA ALA A 102 -12.60 -6.65 -4.73
C ALA A 102 -12.48 -7.99 -3.99
N PRO A 103 -11.44 -8.21 -3.15
CA PRO A 103 -11.32 -9.48 -2.43
C PRO A 103 -12.61 -9.77 -1.69
N ASP A 104 -13.05 -11.03 -1.69
CA ASP A 104 -14.27 -11.42 -0.98
C ASP A 104 -14.25 -10.82 0.44
N PRO A 105 -15.35 -10.17 0.87
CA PRO A 105 -15.44 -9.64 2.21
C PRO A 105 -15.38 -10.79 3.23
N VAL A 106 -14.93 -10.46 4.44
CA VAL A 106 -15.03 -11.42 5.54
C VAL A 106 -16.48 -11.82 5.80
N THR A 107 -16.68 -13.04 6.26
CA THR A 107 -17.98 -13.60 6.63
C THR A 107 -18.20 -13.58 8.14
N ASP A 108 -19.43 -13.89 8.60
CA ASP A 108 -19.75 -13.96 10.04
C ASP A 108 -18.88 -14.97 10.81
N ASP A 109 -18.40 -16.02 10.14
CA ASP A 109 -17.53 -17.05 10.74
C ASP A 109 -16.03 -16.64 10.75
N GLU A 110 -15.66 -15.52 10.10
CA GLU A 110 -14.29 -14.99 10.00
C GLU A 110 -14.12 -13.76 10.89
N ASP A 111 -14.32 -13.96 12.19
CA ASP A 111 -14.52 -12.88 13.15
C ASP A 111 -13.42 -12.75 14.21
N GLU A 112 -12.34 -13.53 14.06
CA GLU A 112 -11.21 -13.60 14.98
C GLU A 112 -10.06 -12.66 14.55
N GLY A 113 -10.14 -12.03 13.37
CA GLY A 113 -9.07 -11.20 12.81
C GLY A 113 -7.84 -12.00 12.40
N LEU A 114 -8.01 -13.29 12.09
CA LEU A 114 -6.92 -14.19 11.70
C LEU A 114 -6.79 -14.32 10.17
N GLU A 115 -7.65 -13.64 9.43
CA GLU A 115 -7.64 -13.65 7.98
C GLU A 115 -6.36 -13.00 7.45
N THR A 116 -5.92 -13.44 6.29
CA THR A 116 -4.76 -12.85 5.60
C THR A 116 -5.21 -11.89 4.51
N VAL A 117 -4.29 -11.09 4.00
CA VAL A 117 -4.47 -10.36 2.73
C VAL A 117 -4.82 -11.31 1.58
N ALA A 118 -5.42 -10.76 0.51
CA ALA A 118 -5.69 -11.49 -0.73
C ALA A 118 -4.39 -12.03 -1.36
N ALA A 119 -4.46 -13.18 -2.04
CA ALA A 119 -3.28 -13.83 -2.59
C ALA A 119 -2.61 -12.97 -3.67
N GLU A 120 -3.44 -12.23 -4.42
CA GLU A 120 -3.08 -11.29 -5.47
C GLU A 120 -2.26 -10.12 -4.92
N ASP A 121 -2.61 -9.64 -3.73
CA ASP A 121 -1.96 -8.48 -3.10
C ASP A 121 -0.81 -8.87 -2.16
N ALA A 122 -0.73 -10.15 -1.77
CA ALA A 122 0.21 -10.67 -0.78
C ALA A 122 1.68 -10.39 -1.13
N ALA A 123 2.05 -10.39 -2.42
CA ALA A 123 3.41 -10.12 -2.85
C ALA A 123 3.90 -8.72 -2.43
N TYR A 124 3.00 -7.72 -2.45
CA TYR A 124 3.31 -6.36 -2.01
C TYR A 124 3.06 -6.18 -0.51
N LEU A 125 1.87 -6.56 -0.02
CA LEU A 125 1.44 -6.31 1.37
C LEU A 125 2.17 -7.16 2.42
N ASN A 126 2.75 -8.32 2.04
CA ASN A 126 3.67 -9.06 2.90
C ASN A 126 5.14 -8.80 2.56
N GLY A 127 5.40 -7.95 1.56
CA GLY A 127 6.73 -7.65 1.06
C GLY A 127 7.52 -6.73 1.98
N SER A 128 8.85 -6.73 1.83
CA SER A 128 9.74 -5.84 2.60
C SER A 128 9.50 -4.35 2.32
N ALA A 129 9.01 -4.02 1.12
CA ALA A 129 8.67 -2.65 0.75
C ALA A 129 7.55 -2.07 1.63
N TRP A 130 6.57 -2.91 1.99
CA TRP A 130 5.47 -2.60 2.90
C TRP A 130 5.90 -2.72 4.36
N ASN A 131 6.38 -3.90 4.77
CA ASN A 131 6.66 -4.24 6.17
C ASN A 131 7.77 -3.39 6.84
N ARG A 132 8.57 -2.68 6.04
CA ARG A 132 9.51 -1.69 6.58
C ARG A 132 8.79 -0.47 7.19
N ASP A 133 7.63 -0.12 6.65
CA ASP A 133 6.96 1.14 6.94
C ASP A 133 5.59 0.98 7.58
N TRP A 134 4.88 -0.13 7.30
CA TRP A 134 3.50 -0.32 7.71
C TRP A 134 3.27 -1.71 8.30
N GLY A 135 2.42 -1.78 9.32
CA GLY A 135 1.84 -3.01 9.85
C GLY A 135 0.33 -3.01 9.66
N ILE A 136 -0.24 -4.16 9.29
CA ILE A 136 -1.69 -4.36 9.23
C ILE A 136 -2.16 -4.83 10.60
N GLN A 137 -3.19 -4.18 11.14
CA GLN A 137 -3.69 -4.47 12.48
C GLN A 137 -4.78 -5.54 12.44
N ASN A 138 -4.87 -6.31 13.52
CA ASN A 138 -5.88 -7.35 13.71
C ASN A 138 -6.51 -7.35 15.11
N TRP A 139 -6.40 -6.23 15.84
CA TRP A 139 -7.05 -6.08 17.13
C TRP A 139 -8.57 -5.91 16.97
N GLY A 140 -9.31 -6.25 18.03
CA GLY A 140 -10.76 -6.08 18.10
C GLY A 140 -11.20 -5.27 19.32
N LYS A 141 -12.42 -4.74 19.27
CA LYS A 141 -13.11 -4.07 20.39
C LYS A 141 -14.42 -4.78 20.68
N PRO A 142 -14.66 -5.25 21.92
CA PRO A 142 -15.93 -5.88 22.27
C PRO A 142 -17.08 -4.87 22.23
N ALA A 143 -18.31 -5.38 22.10
CA ALA A 143 -19.49 -4.56 22.24
C ALA A 143 -19.60 -4.00 23.66
N THR A 144 -20.11 -2.78 23.77
CA THR A 144 -20.43 -2.10 25.03
C THR A 144 -21.85 -1.55 24.97
N GLU A 145 -22.38 -1.05 26.09
CA GLU A 145 -23.72 -0.45 26.12
C GLU A 145 -23.83 0.77 25.17
N GLY A 146 -22.77 1.58 25.07
CA GLY A 146 -22.72 2.74 24.16
C GLY A 146 -22.38 2.38 22.71
N PHE A 147 -21.69 1.26 22.49
CA PHE A 147 -21.29 0.75 21.19
C PHE A 147 -21.70 -0.72 21.08
N PRO A 148 -22.99 -1.01 20.79
CA PRO A 148 -23.55 -2.37 20.93
C PRO A 148 -23.06 -3.34 19.85
N VAL A 149 -22.29 -2.84 18.89
CA VAL A 149 -21.71 -3.61 17.80
C VAL A 149 -20.22 -3.73 18.10
N ARG A 150 -19.74 -4.96 18.25
CA ARG A 150 -18.30 -5.19 18.38
C ARG A 150 -17.61 -4.92 17.04
N MET A 151 -16.33 -4.57 17.10
CA MET A 151 -15.51 -4.29 15.93
C MET A 151 -14.33 -5.25 15.88
N GLN A 152 -13.94 -5.71 14.70
CA GLN A 152 -12.76 -6.53 14.50
C GLN A 152 -11.99 -6.05 13.27
N ASN A 153 -10.71 -5.68 13.45
CA ASN A 153 -9.84 -5.42 12.30
C ASN A 153 -9.46 -6.73 11.63
N SER A 154 -9.47 -6.75 10.30
CA SER A 154 -9.08 -7.92 9.49
C SER A 154 -8.16 -7.51 8.35
N ALA A 155 -7.08 -8.28 8.12
CA ALA A 155 -6.18 -8.04 7.00
C ALA A 155 -6.84 -8.26 5.64
N ARG A 156 -7.95 -9.01 5.57
CA ARG A 156 -8.75 -9.17 4.34
C ARG A 156 -9.36 -7.86 3.86
N ASN A 157 -9.50 -6.87 4.73
CA ASN A 157 -10.01 -5.54 4.38
C ASN A 157 -8.92 -4.55 3.97
N VAL A 158 -7.65 -4.98 3.92
CA VAL A 158 -6.53 -4.18 3.39
C VAL A 158 -6.07 -4.79 2.07
N TYR A 159 -6.22 -4.05 0.99
CA TYR A 159 -5.89 -4.55 -0.35
C TYR A 159 -5.46 -3.44 -1.31
N ILE A 160 -4.86 -3.82 -2.45
CA ILE A 160 -4.50 -2.88 -3.51
C ILE A 160 -5.58 -2.95 -4.59
N SER A 161 -6.38 -1.89 -4.71
CA SER A 161 -7.37 -1.77 -5.79
C SER A 161 -6.69 -1.32 -7.07
N GLN A 162 -6.76 -2.09 -8.15
CA GLN A 162 -6.35 -1.71 -9.50
C GLN A 162 -7.56 -1.30 -10.33
N THR A 163 -7.47 -0.18 -11.05
CA THR A 163 -8.58 0.37 -11.82
C THR A 163 -8.17 0.69 -13.25
N ASN A 164 -9.07 1.26 -14.04
CA ASN A 164 -8.78 1.66 -15.41
C ASN A 164 -8.04 3.00 -15.47
N ALA A 165 -7.16 3.18 -16.47
CA ALA A 165 -6.37 4.40 -16.67
C ALA A 165 -7.22 5.68 -16.69
N SER A 166 -8.49 5.60 -17.13
CA SER A 166 -9.44 6.72 -17.12
C SER A 166 -9.72 7.31 -15.74
N ASP A 167 -9.52 6.54 -14.66
CA ASP A 167 -10.03 6.87 -13.34
C ASP A 167 -9.07 7.74 -12.51
N THR A 168 -7.80 7.83 -12.94
CA THR A 168 -6.80 8.68 -12.28
C THR A 168 -6.94 10.15 -12.63
N GLY A 169 -7.50 10.45 -13.81
CA GLY A 169 -7.34 11.75 -14.45
C GLY A 169 -5.89 12.09 -14.80
N ASN A 170 -4.97 11.11 -14.73
CA ASN A 170 -3.56 11.23 -15.10
C ASN A 170 -3.27 10.24 -16.24
N PRO A 171 -3.07 10.72 -17.48
CA PRO A 171 -2.83 9.86 -18.64
C PRO A 171 -1.51 9.09 -18.56
N ASP A 172 -0.59 9.46 -17.67
CA ASP A 172 0.73 8.83 -17.55
C ASP A 172 0.69 7.53 -16.71
N ILE A 173 -0.46 7.22 -16.09
CA ILE A 173 -0.63 6.00 -15.29
C ILE A 173 -1.51 5.00 -16.04
N GLU A 174 -0.87 4.04 -16.71
CA GLU A 174 -1.54 3.00 -17.50
C GLU A 174 -2.34 2.00 -16.64
N PHE A 175 -1.79 1.63 -15.48
CA PHE A 175 -2.38 0.65 -14.55
C PHE A 175 -2.52 1.23 -13.15
N PRO A 176 -3.52 2.09 -12.92
CA PRO A 176 -3.63 2.79 -11.66
C PRO A 176 -4.05 1.90 -10.52
N THR A 177 -3.47 2.17 -9.36
CA THR A 177 -3.72 1.42 -8.12
C THR A 177 -4.08 2.34 -6.96
N TYR A 178 -4.66 1.80 -5.89
CA TYR A 178 -4.91 2.50 -4.63
C TYR A 178 -4.79 1.54 -3.46
N LEU A 179 -4.11 1.95 -2.39
CA LEU A 179 -4.28 1.29 -1.10
C LEU A 179 -5.72 1.48 -0.65
N THR A 180 -6.39 0.38 -0.35
CA THR A 180 -7.81 0.37 0.02
C THR A 180 -7.97 -0.24 1.40
N LEU A 181 -8.63 0.51 2.27
CA LEU A 181 -9.10 0.06 3.58
C LEU A 181 -10.62 -0.01 3.50
N ARG A 182 -11.16 -1.20 3.70
CA ARG A 182 -12.60 -1.47 3.66
C ARG A 182 -13.16 -1.67 5.06
N THR A 183 -14.42 -1.35 5.23
CA THR A 183 -15.22 -1.77 6.38
C THR A 183 -16.44 -2.53 5.87
N VAL A 184 -16.86 -3.57 6.59
CA VAL A 184 -18.00 -4.43 6.23
C VAL A 184 -18.90 -4.59 7.44
N ARG A 185 -20.16 -4.21 7.28
CA ARG A 185 -21.20 -4.48 8.26
C ARG A 185 -21.71 -5.90 8.08
N LEU A 186 -21.50 -6.75 9.08
CA LEU A 186 -22.03 -8.11 9.16
C LEU A 186 -23.19 -8.17 10.15
N ASP A 187 -23.82 -9.34 10.30
CA ASP A 187 -24.99 -9.48 11.17
C ASP A 187 -24.59 -9.20 12.63
N ASP A 188 -23.51 -9.84 13.08
CA ASP A 188 -23.07 -9.81 14.48
C ASP A 188 -22.01 -8.75 14.80
N PHE A 189 -21.22 -8.31 13.81
CA PHE A 189 -20.11 -7.38 14.06
C PHE A 189 -19.80 -6.44 12.90
N GLN A 190 -18.96 -5.45 13.18
CA GLN A 190 -18.33 -4.61 12.15
C GLN A 190 -16.92 -5.12 11.90
N SER A 191 -16.66 -5.61 10.68
CA SER A 191 -15.27 -5.83 10.26
C SER A 191 -14.68 -4.53 9.73
N ALA A 192 -13.47 -4.20 10.16
CA ALA A 192 -12.78 -2.96 9.82
C ALA A 192 -11.37 -3.23 9.28
N ALA A 193 -10.67 -2.15 8.92
CA ALA A 193 -9.28 -2.16 8.48
C ALA A 193 -8.51 -1.04 9.17
N GLU A 194 -7.29 -1.36 9.57
CA GLU A 194 -6.33 -0.38 10.07
C GLU A 194 -4.92 -0.79 9.65
N VAL A 195 -4.15 0.22 9.25
CA VAL A 195 -2.71 0.09 9.02
C VAL A 195 -2.00 1.12 9.86
N GLU A 196 -0.89 0.74 10.47
CA GLU A 196 -0.15 1.58 11.38
C GLU A 196 1.29 1.75 10.90
N ASN A 197 1.84 2.96 11.03
CA ASN A 197 3.22 3.19 10.63
C ASN A 197 4.21 2.58 11.62
N MET A 198 5.31 2.03 11.13
CA MET A 198 6.37 1.45 11.96
C MET A 198 7.29 2.51 12.60
N GLN A 199 7.28 3.74 12.10
CA GLN A 199 7.98 4.86 12.73
C GLN A 199 7.16 5.37 13.92
N LYS A 200 7.67 5.11 15.13
CA LYS A 200 7.04 5.52 16.40
C LYS A 200 7.75 6.73 17.01
N ASN A 201 7.16 7.27 18.08
CA ASN A 201 7.74 8.33 18.92
C ASN A 201 8.07 9.62 18.14
N VAL A 202 7.16 10.02 17.25
CA VAL A 202 7.28 11.26 16.48
C VAL A 202 6.74 12.42 17.31
N MET A 203 7.62 13.35 17.71
CA MET A 203 7.22 14.50 18.53
C MET A 203 6.52 15.59 17.72
N HIS A 204 6.97 15.82 16.49
CA HIS A 204 6.42 16.84 15.58
C HIS A 204 6.38 16.29 14.16
N ALA A 205 5.23 16.44 13.50
CA ALA A 205 5.06 16.07 12.11
C ALA A 205 4.02 16.95 11.42
N SER A 206 4.19 17.14 10.12
CA SER A 206 3.12 17.56 9.21
C SER A 206 2.69 16.35 8.41
N LEU A 207 1.54 15.76 8.76
CA LEU A 207 0.98 14.63 8.04
C LEU A 207 -0.02 15.10 6.98
N ARG A 208 0.01 14.47 5.80
CA ARG A 208 -0.90 14.78 4.69
C ARG A 208 -1.32 13.50 4.01
N MET A 209 -2.61 13.41 3.68
CA MET A 209 -3.17 12.26 2.97
C MET A 209 -4.01 12.74 1.78
N ARG A 210 -3.86 12.06 0.64
CA ARG A 210 -4.78 12.17 -0.48
C ARG A 210 -5.57 10.87 -0.57
N ALA A 211 -6.81 10.90 -0.10
CA ALA A 211 -7.71 9.75 -0.09
C ALA A 211 -9.09 10.13 -0.65
N ARG A 212 -9.93 9.12 -0.86
CA ARG A 212 -11.38 9.27 -1.07
C ARG A 212 -12.09 8.34 -0.09
N VAL A 213 -13.14 8.83 0.53
CA VAL A 213 -14.00 8.06 1.41
C VAL A 213 -15.34 7.90 0.70
N VAL A 214 -15.79 6.66 0.58
CA VAL A 214 -17.04 6.29 -0.10
C VAL A 214 -17.69 5.15 0.67
N GLY A 215 -19.02 5.10 0.65
CA GLY A 215 -19.79 4.05 1.31
C GLY A 215 -21.11 4.57 1.86
N ASP A 216 -21.86 3.67 2.47
CA ASP A 216 -23.13 4.01 3.12
C ASP A 216 -22.88 4.75 4.46
N ALA A 217 -23.90 5.48 4.92
CA ALA A 217 -23.88 6.20 6.18
C ALA A 217 -23.62 5.28 7.39
N GLY A 218 -22.89 5.80 8.39
CA GLY A 218 -22.63 5.13 9.67
C GLY A 218 -21.22 4.57 9.86
N ALA A 219 -20.28 4.87 8.95
CA ALA A 219 -18.87 4.55 9.07
C ALA A 219 -18.02 5.80 9.27
N VAL A 220 -16.80 5.62 9.76
CA VAL A 220 -15.79 6.66 9.91
C VAL A 220 -14.50 6.20 9.23
N ALA A 221 -13.92 7.07 8.41
CA ALA A 221 -12.54 6.93 7.96
C ALA A 221 -11.67 7.89 8.78
N GLY A 222 -10.72 7.33 9.53
CA GLY A 222 -9.80 8.09 10.38
C GLY A 222 -8.40 8.17 9.79
N PHE A 223 -7.76 9.32 9.98
CA PHE A 223 -6.31 9.49 9.82
C PHE A 223 -5.78 10.26 11.00
N PHE A 224 -5.10 9.54 11.89
CA PHE A 224 -4.78 10.05 13.21
C PHE A 224 -3.36 9.71 13.64
N THR A 225 -2.88 10.43 14.66
CA THR A 225 -1.69 10.06 15.42
C THR A 225 -2.11 9.72 16.84
N PHE A 226 -1.59 8.64 17.39
CA PHE A 226 -1.90 8.20 18.74
C PHE A 226 -0.60 7.92 19.51
N PHE A 227 -0.51 8.43 20.74
CA PHE A 227 0.54 8.09 21.70
C PHE A 227 -0.04 7.51 22.99
N ASP A 228 -1.05 8.17 23.56
CA ASP A 228 -1.86 7.71 24.69
C ASP A 228 -3.22 8.43 24.68
N ASP A 229 -4.08 8.14 25.66
CA ASP A 229 -5.45 8.66 25.77
C ASP A 229 -5.53 10.21 25.89
N ASP A 230 -4.42 10.89 26.21
CA ASP A 230 -4.34 12.35 26.31
C ASP A 230 -3.62 12.99 25.11
N ASN A 231 -2.97 12.19 24.26
CA ASN A 231 -2.12 12.63 23.16
C ASN A 231 -2.53 11.94 21.85
N GLU A 232 -3.64 12.42 21.29
CA GLU A 232 -4.17 12.03 19.99
C GLU A 232 -4.38 13.26 19.11
N SER A 233 -4.36 13.07 17.79
CA SER A 233 -4.77 14.10 16.83
C SER A 233 -5.43 13.43 15.66
N ASP A 234 -6.63 13.91 15.31
CA ASP A 234 -7.53 13.23 14.40
C ASP A 234 -7.86 14.04 13.16
N ILE A 235 -8.07 13.32 12.07
CA ILE A 235 -8.88 13.74 10.93
C ILE A 235 -9.92 12.65 10.76
N GLU A 236 -11.19 12.98 10.97
CA GLU A 236 -12.29 12.04 10.82
C GLU A 236 -13.22 12.47 9.69
N ILE A 237 -13.55 11.52 8.82
CA ILE A 237 -14.50 11.71 7.73
C ILE A 237 -15.63 10.71 7.94
N LEU A 238 -16.80 11.21 8.35
CA LEU A 238 -17.99 10.41 8.58
C LEU A 238 -18.72 10.21 7.26
N THR A 239 -19.10 8.97 6.94
CA THR A 239 -19.86 8.68 5.71
C THR A 239 -21.31 9.17 5.75
N ASP A 240 -21.79 9.59 6.92
CA ASP A 240 -23.10 10.22 7.11
C ASP A 240 -23.04 11.77 7.02
N ASP A 241 -21.84 12.36 7.08
CA ASP A 241 -21.67 13.80 6.92
C ASP A 241 -21.72 14.21 5.43
N PRO A 242 -22.06 15.47 5.11
CA PRO A 242 -21.97 15.98 3.74
C PRO A 242 -20.55 15.91 3.16
N ASP A 243 -20.44 15.72 1.83
CA ASP A 243 -19.21 15.49 1.02
C ASP A 243 -18.01 16.47 1.19
N ALA A 244 -18.13 17.51 2.02
CA ALA A 244 -17.10 18.52 2.27
C ALA A 244 -16.84 18.79 3.76
N VAL A 245 -17.34 17.94 4.66
CA VAL A 245 -17.12 18.07 6.10
C VAL A 245 -15.99 17.15 6.54
N ILE A 246 -15.07 17.71 7.31
CA ILE A 246 -14.01 17.00 8.01
C ILE A 246 -14.17 17.35 9.49
N ARG A 247 -14.16 16.35 10.36
CA ARG A 247 -14.25 16.50 11.82
C ARG A 247 -12.87 16.52 12.44
#